data_AF-A0A1J3EFK8-F1
#
_entry.id   AF-A0A1J3EFK8-F1
#
_cell.length_a   1.000
_cell.length_b   1.000
_cell.length_c   1.000
_cell.angle_alpha   90.00
_cell.angle_beta   90.00
_cell.angle_gamma   90.00
#
_symmetry.space_group_name_H-M   'P 1'
#
loop_
_entity.id
_entity.type
_entity.pdbx_description
1 polymer ?
#
loop_
_entity_poly.entity_id
_entity_poly.type
_entity_poly.pdbx_seq_one_letter_code
_entity_poly.pdbx_strand_id
1 'polypeptide(L)'
;EADMIQKIATYISNKVNLSPSRDFEGMVGMEAHLRELETLLSLECDDEVKMIGIWGPAGIGKPTIARALFDQLSTEFHFKCFMGNLKGSYRSTIGVDKYDSDLGLQSQLLSRILNRKDMEVHNLRGVKEWLHDQRVL
;
A
#
# COMPACT_ATOMS: atom_id res chain seq x y z
N GLU A 1 -29.00 4.17 -12.80
CA GLU A 1 -28.25 3.05 -13.41
C GLU A 1 -26.88 2.86 -12.75
N ALA A 2 -26.05 3.92 -12.66
CA ALA A 2 -24.76 3.90 -11.97
C ALA A 2 -24.81 3.38 -10.51
N ASP A 3 -25.81 3.80 -9.73
CA ASP A 3 -25.98 3.34 -8.33
C ASP A 3 -26.19 1.82 -8.19
N MET A 4 -26.86 1.18 -9.16
CA MET A 4 -27.05 -0.26 -9.13
C MET A 4 -25.75 -0.99 -9.45
N ILE A 5 -24.99 -0.48 -10.43
CA ILE A 5 -23.68 -1.02 -10.79
C ILE A 5 -22.72 -0.91 -9.60
N GLN A 6 -22.70 0.22 -8.91
CA GLN A 6 -21.86 0.42 -7.73
C GLN A 6 -22.26 -0.52 -6.58
N LYS A 7 -23.56 -0.69 -6.31
CA LYS A 7 -24.04 -1.64 -5.30
C LYS A 7 -23.64 -3.08 -5.61
N ILE A 8 -23.75 -3.51 -6.86
CA ILE A 8 -23.36 -4.86 -7.29
C ILE A 8 -21.83 -5.03 -7.17
N ALA A 9 -21.05 -4.05 -7.62
CA ALA A 9 -19.60 -4.08 -7.52
C ALA A 9 -19.12 -4.16 -6.05
N THR A 10 -19.69 -3.35 -5.17
CA THR A 10 -19.40 -3.38 -3.73
C THR A 10 -19.81 -4.70 -3.10
N TYR A 11 -20.99 -5.24 -3.43
CA TYR A 11 -21.46 -6.53 -2.92
C TYR A 11 -20.50 -7.68 -3.29
N ILE A 12 -20.09 -7.74 -4.55
CA ILE A 12 -19.15 -8.76 -5.03
C ILE A 12 -17.77 -8.58 -4.38
N SER A 13 -17.26 -7.35 -4.34
CA SER A 13 -15.96 -7.05 -3.73
C SER A 13 -15.91 -7.44 -2.25
N ASN A 14 -16.95 -7.10 -1.50
CA ASN A 14 -17.05 -7.48 -0.08
C ASN A 14 -17.09 -8.99 0.06
N LYS A 15 -17.84 -9.71 -0.78
CA LYS A 15 -17.96 -11.18 -0.70
C LYS A 15 -16.64 -11.92 -1.00
N VAL A 16 -15.78 -11.34 -1.82
CA VAL A 16 -14.48 -11.92 -2.20
C VAL A 16 -13.37 -11.59 -1.19
N ASN A 17 -13.44 -10.43 -0.52
CA ASN A 17 -12.43 -9.97 0.44
C ASN A 17 -12.70 -10.40 1.90
N LEU A 18 -13.63 -11.33 2.13
CA LEU A 18 -14.09 -11.71 3.49
C LEU A 18 -13.08 -12.50 4.34
N SER A 19 -12.00 -13.03 3.77
CA SER A 19 -11.02 -13.79 4.52
C SER A 19 -9.74 -12.97 4.73
N PRO A 20 -9.46 -12.50 5.96
CA PRO A 20 -8.15 -12.00 6.33
C PRO A 20 -7.08 -13.03 5.96
N SER A 21 -5.90 -12.57 5.57
CA SER A 21 -4.78 -13.47 5.31
C SER A 21 -4.49 -14.31 6.55
N ARG A 22 -4.39 -15.63 6.36
CA ARG A 22 -3.96 -16.58 7.40
C ARG A 22 -2.45 -16.73 7.45
N ASP A 23 -1.70 -16.01 6.62
CA ASP A 23 -0.25 -16.14 6.50
C ASP A 23 0.49 -15.79 7.80
N PHE A 24 -0.17 -15.07 8.72
CA PHE A 24 0.37 -14.68 10.02
C PHE A 24 -0.25 -15.43 11.20
N GLU A 25 -1.09 -16.44 10.94
CA GLU A 25 -1.66 -17.28 11.99
C GLU A 25 -0.54 -18.03 12.74
N GLY A 26 -0.52 -17.94 14.07
CA GLY A 26 0.53 -18.53 14.91
C GLY A 26 1.77 -17.64 15.15
N MET A 27 1.84 -16.43 14.57
CA MET A 27 2.90 -15.48 14.91
C MET A 27 2.67 -14.87 16.30
N VAL A 28 3.57 -15.17 17.23
CA VAL A 28 3.51 -14.65 18.61
C VAL A 28 3.81 -13.15 18.61
N GLY A 29 2.98 -12.38 19.33
CA GLY A 29 3.19 -10.93 19.51
C GLY A 29 2.74 -10.04 18.34
N MET A 30 2.25 -10.63 17.23
CA MET A 30 1.78 -9.85 16.07
C MET A 30 0.62 -8.91 16.44
N GLU A 31 -0.37 -9.42 17.17
CA GLU A 31 -1.53 -8.64 17.64
C GLU A 31 -1.12 -7.38 18.42
N ALA A 32 -0.08 -7.48 19.27
CA ALA A 32 0.41 -6.33 20.04
C ALA A 32 1.02 -5.25 19.13
N HIS A 33 1.83 -5.67 18.15
CA HIS A 33 2.41 -4.75 17.17
C HIS A 33 1.33 -4.09 16.30
N LEU A 34 0.31 -4.84 15.87
CA LEU A 34 -0.77 -4.30 15.03
C LEU A 34 -1.58 -3.26 15.80
N ARG A 35 -1.97 -3.54 17.06
CA ARG A 35 -2.69 -2.55 17.89
C ARG A 35 -1.91 -1.27 18.12
N GLU A 36 -0.60 -1.37 18.35
CA GLU A 36 0.26 -0.20 18.52
C GLU A 36 0.28 0.64 17.23
N LEU A 37 0.45 -0.01 16.07
CA LEU A 37 0.46 0.67 14.77
C LEU A 37 -0.89 1.29 14.41
N GLU A 38 -2.00 0.62 14.70
CA GLU A 38 -3.35 1.17 14.51
C GLU A 38 -3.59 2.41 15.37
N THR A 39 -3.14 2.37 16.63
CA THR A 39 -3.23 3.53 17.52
C THR A 39 -2.43 4.72 16.97
N LEU A 40 -1.22 4.46 16.46
CA LEU A 40 -0.39 5.50 15.84
C LEU A 40 -0.98 6.04 14.54
N LEU A 41 -1.66 5.20 13.75
CA LEU A 41 -2.34 5.64 12.53
C LEU A 41 -3.59 6.46 12.86
N SER A 42 -4.40 6.07 13.85
CA SER A 42 -5.65 6.76 14.21
C SER A 42 -6.46 7.17 12.96
N LEU A 43 -6.78 6.19 12.10
CA LEU A 43 -7.38 6.44 10.77
C LEU A 43 -8.78 7.06 10.83
N GLU A 44 -9.44 7.04 11.99
CA GLU A 44 -10.80 7.52 12.19
C GLU A 44 -10.87 9.01 12.56
N CYS A 45 -9.73 9.65 12.87
CA CYS A 45 -9.73 10.99 13.48
C CYS A 45 -9.57 12.15 12.49
N ASP A 46 -8.79 11.99 11.40
CA ASP A 46 -8.44 13.09 10.49
C ASP A 46 -8.31 12.62 9.03
N ASP A 47 -8.71 13.47 8.08
CA ASP A 47 -8.53 13.28 6.62
C ASP A 47 -7.09 13.56 6.13
N GLU A 48 -6.11 13.55 7.02
CA GLU A 48 -4.71 13.87 6.71
C GLU A 48 -3.91 12.66 6.25
N VAL A 49 -2.86 12.90 5.43
CA VAL A 49 -1.90 11.88 5.02
C VAL A 49 -0.97 11.54 6.18
N LYS A 50 -0.93 10.27 6.58
CA LYS A 50 -0.12 9.77 7.70
C LYS A 50 0.99 8.84 7.20
N MET A 51 2.18 8.96 7.80
CA MET A 51 3.33 8.11 7.50
C MET A 51 3.89 7.51 8.79
N ILE A 52 4.08 6.19 8.79
CA ILE A 52 4.71 5.45 9.90
C ILE A 52 5.96 4.73 9.41
N GLY A 53 7.02 4.82 10.19
CA GLY A 53 8.27 4.09 9.98
C GLY A 53 8.45 2.95 10.99
N ILE A 54 8.66 1.73 10.51
CA ILE A 54 9.07 0.59 11.34
C ILE A 54 10.59 0.40 11.22
N TRP A 55 11.30 0.54 12.33
CA TRP A 55 12.77 0.48 12.38
C TRP A 55 13.26 -0.46 13.50
N GLY A 56 14.51 -0.89 13.43
CA GLY A 56 15.09 -1.84 14.40
C GLY A 56 16.07 -2.86 13.78
N PRO A 57 16.59 -3.80 14.58
CA PRO A 57 17.61 -4.77 14.17
C PRO A 57 17.22 -5.64 12.97
N ALA A 58 18.22 -6.17 12.25
CA ALA A 58 17.97 -7.18 11.21
C ALA A 58 17.33 -8.44 11.82
N GLY A 59 16.41 -9.07 11.09
CA GLY A 59 15.76 -10.32 11.52
C GLY A 59 14.55 -10.16 12.46
N ILE A 60 14.27 -8.98 13.01
CA ILE A 60 13.15 -8.76 13.96
C ILE A 60 11.74 -8.83 13.31
N GLY A 61 11.65 -9.07 11.99
CA GLY A 61 10.36 -9.22 11.31
C GLY A 61 9.70 -7.92 10.85
N LYS A 62 10.41 -6.78 10.75
CA LYS A 62 9.83 -5.49 10.29
C LYS A 62 9.00 -5.59 8.99
N PRO A 63 9.50 -6.24 7.91
CA PRO A 63 8.71 -6.37 6.68
C PRO A 63 7.47 -7.25 6.87
N THR A 64 7.53 -8.20 7.80
CA THR A 64 6.43 -9.08 8.18
C THR A 64 5.33 -8.30 8.91
N ILE A 65 5.70 -7.47 9.88
CA ILE A 65 4.75 -6.61 10.61
C ILE A 65 4.08 -5.63 9.64
N ALA A 66 4.85 -4.99 8.76
CA ALA A 66 4.29 -4.11 7.73
C ALA A 66 3.30 -4.83 6.81
N ARG A 67 3.59 -6.10 6.46
CA ARG A 67 2.70 -6.91 5.64
C ARG A 67 1.39 -7.24 6.35
N ALA A 68 1.48 -7.69 7.60
CA ALA A 68 0.31 -8.03 8.40
C ALA A 68 -0.61 -6.82 8.57
N LEU A 69 -0.04 -5.64 8.84
CA LEU A 69 -0.80 -4.39 8.92
C LEU A 69 -1.48 -4.04 7.60
N PHE A 70 -0.77 -4.17 6.48
CA PHE A 70 -1.35 -3.93 5.16
C PHE A 70 -2.52 -4.87 4.89
N ASP A 71 -2.37 -6.17 5.13
CA ASP A 71 -3.42 -7.15 4.86
C ASP A 71 -4.67 -6.86 5.71
N GLN A 72 -4.50 -6.44 6.97
CA GLN A 72 -5.59 -6.03 7.88
C GLN A 72 -6.33 -4.79 7.38
N LEU A 73 -5.60 -3.72 7.04
CA LEU A 73 -6.20 -2.45 6.63
C LEU A 73 -6.70 -2.44 5.17
N SER A 74 -6.18 -3.33 4.32
CA SER A 74 -6.38 -3.27 2.88
C SER A 74 -7.84 -3.28 2.43
N THR A 75 -8.76 -3.84 3.23
CA THR A 75 -10.19 -3.93 2.89
C THR A 75 -10.92 -2.60 3.07
N GLU A 76 -10.36 -1.69 3.87
CA GLU A 76 -10.94 -0.36 4.15
C GLU A 76 -10.56 0.70 3.11
N PHE A 77 -9.60 0.38 2.23
CA PHE A 77 -9.07 1.31 1.24
C PHE A 77 -9.41 0.84 -0.19
N HIS A 78 -9.96 1.76 -0.99
CA HIS A 78 -10.28 1.49 -2.39
C HIS A 78 -9.01 1.32 -3.24
N PHE A 79 -8.03 2.19 -3.00
CA PHE A 79 -6.72 2.16 -3.63
C PHE A 79 -5.69 1.67 -2.61
N LYS A 80 -4.87 0.71 -2.99
CA LYS A 80 -3.90 0.08 -2.09
C LYS A 80 -2.71 -0.47 -2.86
N CYS A 81 -1.51 -0.36 -2.29
CA CYS A 81 -0.34 -0.98 -2.87
C CYS A 81 0.69 -1.39 -1.83
N PHE A 82 1.04 -2.67 -1.81
CA PHE A 82 2.23 -3.11 -1.09
C PHE A 82 3.43 -3.25 -2.04
N MET A 83 4.47 -2.46 -1.78
CA MET A 83 5.75 -2.54 -2.50
C MET A 83 6.82 -3.25 -1.65
N GLY A 84 6.87 -4.58 -1.74
CA GLY A 84 7.88 -5.39 -1.06
C GLY A 84 9.20 -5.46 -1.80
N ASN A 85 10.31 -5.51 -1.05
CA ASN A 85 11.67 -5.77 -1.57
C ASN A 85 12.11 -4.86 -2.74
N LEU A 86 12.09 -3.55 -2.53
CA LEU A 86 12.54 -2.57 -3.53
C LEU A 86 14.01 -2.75 -3.96
N LYS A 87 14.87 -3.30 -3.09
CA LYS A 87 16.28 -3.58 -3.39
C LYS A 87 16.50 -4.54 -4.57
N GLY A 88 15.55 -5.44 -4.85
CA GLY A 88 15.66 -6.40 -5.96
C GLY A 88 15.14 -5.84 -7.29
N SER A 89 14.07 -5.05 -7.24
CA SER A 89 13.45 -4.45 -8.43
C SER A 89 14.18 -3.21 -8.94
N TYR A 90 14.90 -2.51 -8.06
CA TYR A 90 15.71 -1.34 -8.37
C TYR A 90 17.16 -1.61 -7.97
N ARG A 91 17.81 -2.52 -8.70
CA ARG A 91 19.24 -2.31 -8.92
C ARG A 91 19.32 -0.97 -9.62
N SER A 92 19.97 0.01 -9.01
CA SER A 92 20.53 1.11 -9.77
C SER A 92 21.33 0.46 -10.88
N THR A 93 20.78 0.46 -12.08
CA THR A 93 21.57 0.11 -13.25
C THR A 93 22.66 1.16 -13.24
N ILE A 94 23.92 0.72 -13.15
CA ILE A 94 25.07 1.62 -13.08
C ILE A 94 24.91 2.63 -14.22
N GLY A 95 24.69 3.91 -13.90
CA GLY A 95 24.50 4.99 -14.89
C GLY A 95 23.10 5.61 -14.98
N VAL A 96 22.08 5.13 -14.25
CA VAL A 96 20.77 5.81 -14.19
C VAL A 96 20.84 6.93 -13.14
N ASP A 97 20.43 8.14 -13.52
CA ASP A 97 20.40 9.26 -12.59
C ASP A 97 19.27 9.12 -11.57
N LYS A 98 19.34 9.90 -10.49
CA LYS A 98 18.34 9.84 -9.41
C LYS A 98 16.93 10.14 -9.93
N TYR A 99 16.81 11.06 -10.88
CA TYR A 99 15.53 11.52 -11.40
C TYR A 99 14.79 10.40 -12.13
N ASP A 100 15.47 9.69 -13.02
CA ASP A 100 14.92 8.55 -13.76
C ASP A 100 14.55 7.40 -12.81
N SER A 101 15.35 7.19 -11.75
CA SER A 101 15.05 6.18 -10.74
C SER A 101 13.78 6.50 -9.95
N ASP A 102 13.60 7.76 -9.56
CA ASP A 102 12.42 8.24 -8.85
C ASP A 102 11.17 8.18 -9.75
N LEU A 103 11.31 8.52 -11.05
CA LEU A 103 10.24 8.38 -12.05
C LEU A 103 9.80 6.93 -12.23
N GLY A 104 10.76 6.01 -12.34
CA GLY A 104 10.48 4.57 -12.43
C GLY A 104 9.67 4.09 -11.22
N LEU A 105 10.02 4.56 -10.01
CA LEU A 105 9.30 4.25 -8.78
C LEU A 105 7.87 4.77 -8.79
N GLN A 106 7.66 6.01 -9.23
CA GLN A 106 6.31 6.58 -9.36
C GLN A 106 5.45 5.82 -10.37
N SER A 107 6.00 5.48 -11.54
CA SER A 107 5.29 4.69 -12.55
C SER A 107 4.92 3.30 -12.03
N GLN A 108 5.82 2.62 -11.30
CA GLN A 108 5.50 1.32 -10.71
C GLN A 108 4.46 1.41 -9.58
N LEU A 109 4.54 2.44 -8.73
CA LEU A 109 3.56 2.65 -7.67
C LEU A 109 2.16 2.85 -8.27
N LEU A 110 2.04 3.77 -9.22
CA LEU A 110 0.76 4.11 -9.84
C LEU A 110 0.21 2.99 -10.72
N SER A 111 1.06 2.28 -11.48
CA SER A 111 0.62 1.12 -12.26
C SER A 111 0.01 0.02 -11.39
N ARG A 112 0.56 -0.20 -10.19
CA ARG A 112 0.03 -1.15 -9.21
C ARG A 112 -1.26 -0.66 -8.54
N ILE A 113 -1.30 0.60 -8.10
CA ILE A 113 -2.49 1.19 -7.47
C ILE A 113 -3.68 1.21 -8.44
N LEU A 114 -3.44 1.63 -9.69
CA LEU A 114 -4.47 1.83 -10.70
C LEU A 114 -4.72 0.58 -11.57
N ASN A 115 -3.93 -0.48 -11.37
CA ASN A 115 -3.95 -1.71 -12.16
C ASN A 115 -3.81 -1.46 -13.68
N ARG A 116 -2.92 -0.54 -14.08
CA ARG A 116 -2.64 -0.15 -15.47
C ARG A 116 -1.18 -0.42 -15.81
N LYS A 117 -0.91 -1.32 -16.76
CA LYS A 117 0.44 -1.79 -17.09
C LYS A 117 1.29 -0.78 -17.87
N ASP A 118 0.67 0.13 -18.59
CA ASP A 118 1.35 1.02 -19.56
C ASP A 118 1.32 2.48 -19.10
N MET A 119 1.51 2.71 -17.80
CA MET A 119 1.41 4.05 -17.24
C MET A 119 2.73 4.82 -17.34
N GLU A 120 2.78 5.78 -18.24
CA GLU A 120 3.93 6.67 -18.40
C GLU A 120 3.82 7.87 -17.46
N VAL A 121 4.81 8.01 -16.57
CA VAL A 121 4.94 9.15 -15.67
C VAL A 121 6.07 10.00 -16.19
N HIS A 122 5.75 11.18 -16.71
CA HIS A 122 6.74 12.07 -17.34
C HIS A 122 7.32 13.10 -16.37
N ASN A 123 6.85 13.13 -15.12
CA ASN A 123 7.33 14.06 -14.10
C ASN A 123 7.11 13.51 -12.68
N LEU A 124 7.86 14.03 -11.72
CA LEU A 124 7.77 13.59 -10.31
C LEU A 124 6.51 14.09 -9.56
N ARG A 125 5.60 14.78 -10.24
CA ARG A 125 4.32 15.20 -9.67
C ARG A 125 3.20 14.22 -9.96
N GLY A 126 3.43 13.20 -10.79
CA GLY A 126 2.42 12.22 -11.18
C GLY A 126 1.67 11.64 -9.99
N VAL A 127 2.38 11.14 -8.97
CA VAL A 127 1.69 10.57 -7.78
C VAL A 127 0.75 11.58 -7.12
N LYS A 128 1.20 12.83 -6.97
CA LYS A 128 0.37 13.90 -6.40
C LYS A 128 -0.82 14.21 -7.28
N GLU A 129 -0.63 14.33 -8.60
CA GLU A 129 -1.69 14.67 -9.56
C GLU A 129 -2.77 13.58 -9.62
N TRP A 130 -2.39 12.31 -9.54
CA TRP A 130 -3.32 11.18 -9.66
C TRP A 130 -3.99 10.79 -8.33
N LEU A 131 -3.31 10.99 -7.19
CA LEU A 131 -3.77 10.48 -5.89
C LEU A 131 -4.20 11.58 -4.90
N HIS A 132 -4.18 12.87 -5.27
CA HIS A 132 -4.47 13.98 -4.36
C HIS A 132 -5.77 13.80 -3.55
N ASP A 133 -6.85 13.41 -4.24
CA ASP A 133 -8.19 13.27 -3.66
C ASP A 133 -8.54 11.80 -3.38
N GLN A 134 -7.55 10.91 -3.40
CA GLN A 134 -7.75 9.48 -3.24
C GLN A 134 -7.22 9.02 -1.88
N ARG A 135 -8.08 8.29 -1.17
CA ARG A 135 -7.65 7.59 0.05
C ARG A 135 -6.94 6.30 -0.37
N VAL A 136 -5.61 6.31 -0.23
CA VAL A 136 -4.71 5.22 -0.65
C VAL A 136 -3.98 4.63 0.55
N LEU A 137 -3.87 3.30 0.59
CA LEU A 137 -3.04 2.55 1.53
C LEU A 137 -1.68 2.15 0.93
#